data_AF-A0A358MBQ0-F1
#
_entry.id   AF-A0A358MBQ0-F1
#
_cell.length_a   1.000
_cell.length_b   1.000
_cell.length_c   1.000
_cell.angle_alpha   90.00
_cell.angle_beta   90.00
_cell.angle_gamma   90.00
#
_symmetry.space_group_name_H-M   'P 1'
#
loop_
_entity.id
_entity.type
_entity.pdbx_description
1 polymer ?
#
loop_
_entity_poly.entity_id
_entity_poly.type
_entity_poly.pdbx_seq_one_letter_code
_entity_poly.pdbx_strand_id
1 'polypeptide(L)' 'AGIISPSGARDLIDAYDLIAETRLENQARQVRTGEKPSNFLAPADLSDFERSHLRDAFVVVRTMQSALGQSRGARG' A
#
# COMPACT_ATOMS: atom_id res chain seq x y z
N ALA A 1 -21.20 -6.62 6.23
CA ALA A 1 -20.16 -7.67 6.38
C ALA A 1 -20.20 -8.60 5.17
N GLY A 2 -19.08 -9.20 4.76
CA GLY A 2 -19.04 -10.18 3.66
C GLY A 2 -18.68 -9.65 2.25
N ILE A 3 -18.28 -8.38 2.11
CA ILE A 3 -17.86 -7.80 0.82
C ILE A 3 -16.40 -8.16 0.50
N ILE A 4 -15.56 -8.22 1.53
CA ILE A 4 -14.16 -8.67 1.43
C ILE A 4 -14.07 -10.05 2.08
N SER A 5 -13.40 -10.98 1.40
CA SER A 5 -13.15 -12.33 1.91
C SER A 5 -12.16 -12.30 3.08
N PRO A 6 -12.15 -13.29 3.99
CA PRO A 6 -11.16 -13.33 5.07
C PRO A 6 -9.71 -13.42 4.59
N SER A 7 -9.43 -14.02 3.43
CA SER A 7 -8.09 -13.96 2.82
C SER A 7 -7.77 -12.56 2.30
N GLY A 8 -8.67 -11.94 1.53
CA GLY A 8 -8.46 -10.58 1.03
C GLY A 8 -8.31 -9.55 2.14
N ALA A 9 -8.97 -9.75 3.29
CA ALA A 9 -8.78 -8.89 4.47
C ALA A 9 -7.37 -9.02 5.08
N ARG A 10 -6.80 -10.23 5.09
CA ARG A 10 -5.42 -10.47 5.54
C ARG A 10 -4.42 -9.87 4.56
N ASP A 11 -4.58 -10.14 3.26
CA ASP A 11 -3.73 -9.58 2.21
C ASP A 11 -3.75 -8.05 2.25
N LEU A 12 -4.89 -7.43 2.57
CA LEU A 12 -5.02 -5.98 2.72
C LEU A 12 -4.27 -5.43 3.93
N ILE A 13 -4.26 -6.16 5.04
CA ILE A 13 -3.50 -5.78 6.24
C ILE A 13 -2.00 -5.86 5.92
N ASP A 14 -1.55 -6.97 5.33
CA ASP A 14 -0.15 -7.15 4.95
C ASP A 14 0.32 -6.07 3.95
N ALA A 15 -0.51 -5.76 2.96
CA ALA A 15 -0.24 -4.67 2.01
C ALA A 15 -0.17 -3.30 2.69
N TYR A 16 -1.05 -3.04 3.66
CA TYR A 16 -1.05 -1.79 4.42
C TYR A 16 0.22 -1.63 5.26
N ASP A 17 0.59 -2.69 5.98
CA ASP A 17 1.78 -2.69 6.83
C ASP A 17 3.04 -2.47 6.01
N LEU A 18 3.18 -3.14 4.86
CA LEU A 18 4.30 -2.90 3.94
C LEU A 18 4.38 -1.43 3.49
N ILE A 19 3.28 -0.85 3.02
CA ILE A 19 3.25 0.55 2.55
C ILE A 19 3.60 1.51 3.70
N ALA A 20 3.09 1.22 4.90
CA ALA A 20 3.34 2.05 6.08
C ALA A 20 4.81 1.98 6.52
N GLU A 21 5.39 0.79 6.57
CA GLU A 21 6.79 0.55 6.91
C GLU A 21 7.73 1.22 5.90
N THR A 22 7.55 0.95 4.60
CA THR A 22 8.36 1.58 3.54
C THR A 22 8.31 3.12 3.62
N ARG A 23 7.14 3.68 3.92
CA ARG A 23 6.99 5.13 4.12
C ARG A 23 7.75 5.62 5.34
N LEU A 24 7.67 4.92 6.47
CA LEU A 24 8.36 5.29 7.70
C LEU A 24 9.88 5.21 7.54
N GLU A 25 10.38 4.17 6.86
CA GLU A 25 11.81 4.04 6.55
C GLU A 25 12.31 5.19 5.67
N ASN A 26 11.54 5.55 4.65
CA ASN A 26 11.83 6.69 3.78
C ASN A 26 11.88 8.00 4.56
N GLN A 27 10.87 8.25 5.40
CA GLN A 27 10.82 9.44 6.24
C GLN A 27 11.94 9.47 7.26
N ALA A 28 12.28 8.33 7.86
CA ALA A 28 13.39 8.23 8.78
C ALA A 28 14.73 8.52 8.08
N ARG A 29 14.90 8.11 6.82
CA ARG A 29 16.06 8.48 6.00
C ARG A 29 16.12 9.99 5.77
N GLN A 30 15.01 10.60 5.37
CA GLN A 30 14.91 12.06 5.17
C GLN A 30 15.26 12.83 6.45
N VAL A 31 14.74 12.42 7.60
CA VAL A 31 15.10 13.03 8.90
C VAL A 31 16.61 12.93 9.15
N ARG A 32 17.21 11.75 8.91
CA ARG A 32 18.65 11.53 9.10
C ARG A 32 19.53 12.37 8.17
N THR A 33 19.04 12.71 6.97
CA THR A 33 19.75 13.56 6.00
C THR A 33 19.44 15.05 6.16
N GLY A 34 18.62 15.44 7.15
CA GLY A 34 18.22 16.83 7.38
C GLY A 34 17.14 17.34 6.42
N GLU A 35 16.51 16.45 5.66
CA GLU A 35 15.40 16.75 4.77
C GLU A 35 14.06 16.78 5.52
N LYS A 36 13.08 17.52 4.98
CA LYS A 36 11.72 17.52 5.50
C LYS A 36 11.04 16.17 5.17
N PRO A 37 10.48 15.46 6.15
CA PRO A 37 9.76 14.22 5.91
C PRO A 37 8.60 14.41 4.92
N SER A 38 8.46 13.48 3.98
CA SER A 38 7.38 13.48 3.00
C SER A 38 6.92 12.05 2.68
N ASN A 39 5.78 11.95 2.00
CA ASN A 39 5.28 10.67 1.47
C ASN A 39 5.82 10.38 0.07
N PHE A 40 6.64 11.28 -0.49
CA PHE A 40 7.23 11.07 -1.79
C PHE A 40 8.41 10.11 -1.67
N LEU A 41 8.37 9.07 -2.49
CA LEU A 41 9.41 8.07 -2.64
C LEU A 41 9.61 7.87 -4.15
N ALA A 42 10.80 8.21 -4.64
CA ALA A 42 11.10 8.03 -6.05
C ALA A 42 11.32 6.52 -6.32
N PRO A 43 10.67 5.91 -7.33
CA PRO A 43 10.87 4.49 -7.62
C PRO A 43 12.31 4.11 -7.99
N ALA A 44 13.11 5.09 -8.42
CA ALA A 44 14.52 4.92 -8.72
C ALA A 44 15.39 4.76 -7.45
N ASP A 45 14.89 5.17 -6.29
CA ASP A 45 15.58 5.00 -4.99
C ASP A 45 15.34 3.59 -4.40
N LEU A 46 14.49 2.78 -5.03
CA LEU A 46 14.20 1.40 -4.64
C LEU A 46 14.94 0.42 -5.55
N SER A 47 15.40 -0.69 -4.95
CA SER A 47 15.77 -1.88 -5.72
C SER A 47 14.57 -2.43 -6.51
N ASP A 48 14.85 -3.24 -7.53
CA ASP A 48 13.79 -3.86 -8.33
C ASP A 48 12.88 -4.76 -7.50
N PHE A 49 13.43 -5.43 -6.48
CA PHE A 49 12.69 -6.28 -5.56
C PHE A 49 11.70 -5.46 -4.71
N GLU A 50 12.17 -4.41 -4.04
CA GLU A 50 11.32 -3.52 -3.23
C GLU A 50 10.24 -2.86 -4.09
N ARG A 51 10.61 -2.43 -5.31
CA ARG A 51 9.68 -1.81 -6.26
C ARG A 51 8.59 -2.79 -6.71
N SER A 52 8.93 -4.07 -6.96
CA SER A 52 7.96 -5.10 -7.28
C SER A 52 7.03 -5.36 -6.10
N HIS A 53 7.58 -5.51 -4.90
CA HIS A 53 6.81 -5.81 -3.71
C HIS A 53 5.83 -4.69 -3.34
N LEU A 54 6.29 -3.42 -3.40
CA LEU A 54 5.44 -2.25 -3.19
C LEU A 54 4.34 -2.13 -4.27
N ARG A 55 4.64 -2.46 -5.53
CA ARG A 55 3.65 -2.51 -6.61
C ARG A 55 2.57 -3.54 -6.33
N ASP A 56 2.94 -4.73 -5.88
CA ASP A 56 2.01 -5.82 -5.58
C ASP A 56 1.07 -5.43 -4.42
N ALA A 57 1.59 -4.77 -3.38
CA ALA A 57 0.75 -4.23 -2.30
C ALA A 57 -0.28 -3.21 -2.83
N PHE A 58 0.11 -2.30 -3.73
CA PHE A 58 -0.85 -1.38 -4.36
C PHE A 58 -1.89 -2.09 -5.23
N VAL A 59 -1.55 -3.21 -5.86
CA VAL A 59 -2.51 -4.05 -6.61
C VAL A 59 -3.55 -4.66 -5.66
N VAL A 60 -3.13 -5.16 -4.50
CA VAL A 60 -4.04 -5.68 -3.46
C VAL A 60 -5.01 -4.60 -2.99
N VAL A 61 -4.50 -3.42 -2.62
CA VAL A 61 -5.33 -2.28 -2.18
C VAL A 61 -6.37 -1.92 -3.23
N ARG A 62 -5.96 -1.78 -4.50
CA ARG A 62 -6.87 -1.46 -5.61
C ARG A 62 -7.95 -2.54 -5.78
N THR A 63 -7.58 -3.81 -5.64
CA THR A 63 -8.50 -4.95 -5.79
C THR A 63 -9.57 -4.92 -4.69
N MET A 64 -9.16 -4.70 -3.43
CA MET A 64 -10.10 -4.60 -2.31
C MET A 64 -11.00 -3.37 -2.40
N GLN A 65 -10.47 -2.22 -2.84
CA GLN A 65 -11.26 -1.03 -3.12
C GLN A 65 -12.29 -1.27 -4.24
N SER A 66 -11.91 -2.01 -5.28
CA SER A 66 -12.80 -2.37 -6.39
C SER A 66 -13.94 -3.28 -5.92
N ALA A 67 -13.65 -4.28 -5.08
CA ALA A 67 -14.67 -5.14 -4.47
C ALA A 67 -15.68 -4.33 -3.64
N LEU A 68 -15.20 -3.37 -2.85
CA LEU A 68 -16.06 -2.45 -2.09
C LEU A 68 -16.92 -1.58 -3.03
N GLY A 69 -16.34 -1.04 -4.10
CA GLY A 69 -17.04 -0.21 -5.09
C GLY A 69 -18.16 -0.96 -5.83
N GLN A 70 -17.89 -2.18 -6.29
CA GLN A 70 -18.87 -3.02 -6.97
C GLN A 70 -20.06 -3.36 -6.06
N SER A 71 -19.80 -3.60 -4.76
CA SER A 71 -20.87 -3.86 -3.78
C SER A 71 -21.82 -2.67 -3.56
N ARG A 72 -21.35 -1.44 -3.82
CA ARG A 72 -22.16 -0.21 -3.74
C ARG A 72 -22.97 0.00 -5.02
N GLY A 73 -22.43 -0.34 -6.19
CA GLY A 73 -23.14 -0.27 -7.48
C GLY A 73 -24.27 -1.29 -7.62
N ALA A 74 -24.12 -2.49 -7.05
CA ALA A 74 -25.15 -3.53 -7.05
C ALA A 74 -26.34 -3.26 -6.09
N ARG A 75 -26.28 -2.19 -5.30
CA ARG A 75 -27.34 -1.75 -4.38
C ARG A 75 -28.11 -0.52 -4.90
N GLY A 76 -27.82 -0.06 -6.12
CA GLY A 76 -28.50 1.05 -6.79
C GLY A 76 -29.54 0.57 -7.79
#